data_AF-A0A162TPI6-F1
#
_entry.id   AF-A0A162TPI6-F1
#
_cell.length_a   1.000
_cell.length_b   1.000
_cell.length_c   1.000
_cell.angle_alpha   90.00
_cell.angle_beta   90.00
_cell.angle_gamma   90.00
#
_symmetry.space_group_name_H-M   'P 1'
#
loop_
_entity.id
_entity.type
_entity.pdbx_description
1 polymer ?
#
loop_
_entity_poly.entity_id
_entity_poly.type
_entity_poly.pdbx_seq_one_letter_code
_entity_poly.pdbx_strand_id
1 'polypeptide(L)'
;MNVIGNGFDLYHGLPSSYYYFGCYLIKNDPEFYEKIGRMYELNHLKMVGPSIAHHYDYVVENIFWSDFERHLSKVDEYFVVDTSVDDLDLEYPDPVEIELEHDKNADQLKKKFAKWVRDTLDFESNYSLIKERLLNSSDLDLSNEDYFLQFNYTHSLQKLYGIEDDKIYYVHGECLGDDGGELIVGHGNDSRIQEIKAVIEKLDEKYDFTQSSYNRINEYRCLLSYIHKLRKDVEGCKMGCSYFYDVIEGEVENINLYGLSLGEVDIPYLVQIRHRWPNAKWTFSYYSDSSMERINDVAKNSLNLDEGEYGMFKFAHTLSRDVCSEIVSIRGIDEYPGV
;
A
#
# COMPACT_ATOMS: atom_id res chain seq x y z
N MET A 1 18.10 -15.50 -3.71
CA MET A 1 16.88 -14.74 -4.06
C MET A 1 16.55 -13.80 -2.92
N ASN A 2 16.22 -12.56 -3.23
CA ASN A 2 15.96 -11.51 -2.27
C ASN A 2 14.52 -10.99 -2.46
N VAL A 3 13.76 -10.88 -1.38
CA VAL A 3 12.42 -10.30 -1.36
C VAL A 3 12.50 -8.94 -0.69
N ILE A 4 12.14 -7.89 -1.43
CA ILE A 4 12.34 -6.50 -1.04
C ILE A 4 10.98 -5.87 -0.74
N GLY A 5 10.84 -5.29 0.44
CA GLY A 5 9.66 -4.52 0.87
C GLY A 5 10.01 -3.10 1.30
N ASN A 6 9.01 -2.34 1.75
CA ASN A 6 9.16 -0.88 1.91
C ASN A 6 10.22 -0.48 2.94
N GLY A 7 10.49 -1.36 3.91
CA GLY A 7 11.57 -1.18 4.87
C GLY A 7 12.96 -1.09 4.22
N PHE A 8 13.15 -1.59 2.99
CA PHE A 8 14.39 -1.40 2.22
C PHE A 8 14.58 0.06 1.81
N ASP A 9 13.54 0.72 1.31
CA ASP A 9 13.61 2.14 0.96
C ASP A 9 13.82 2.99 2.22
N LEU A 10 13.12 2.66 3.31
CA LEU A 10 13.31 3.29 4.62
C LEU A 10 14.72 3.08 5.17
N TYR A 11 15.31 1.90 4.99
CA TYR A 11 16.70 1.61 5.38
C TYR A 11 17.68 2.55 4.64
N HIS A 12 17.40 2.91 3.39
CA HIS A 12 18.18 3.87 2.62
C HIS A 12 17.84 5.33 2.91
N GLY A 13 16.84 5.59 3.75
CA GLY A 13 16.40 6.95 4.10
C GLY A 13 15.50 7.60 3.05
N LEU A 14 14.91 6.85 2.12
CA LEU A 14 13.83 7.39 1.30
C LEU A 14 12.60 7.66 2.18
N PRO A 15 11.88 8.79 2.00
CA PRO A 15 10.67 9.12 2.74
C PRO A 15 9.45 8.30 2.23
N SER A 16 9.62 6.99 2.07
CA SER A 16 8.61 6.07 1.50
C SER A 16 7.57 5.58 2.52
N SER A 17 7.57 6.12 3.74
CA SER A 17 6.50 5.83 4.69
C SER A 17 5.20 6.46 4.19
N TYR A 18 4.08 5.77 4.39
CA TYR A 18 2.76 6.29 4.00
C TYR A 18 2.36 7.56 4.76
N TYR A 19 3.04 7.89 5.88
CA TYR A 19 2.93 9.21 6.52
C TYR A 19 3.26 10.34 5.54
N TYR A 20 4.33 10.20 4.75
CA TYR A 20 4.71 11.20 3.75
C TYR A 20 3.76 11.21 2.56
N PHE A 21 3.04 10.13 2.29
CA PHE A 21 1.93 10.15 1.33
C PHE A 21 0.75 10.98 1.86
N GLY A 22 0.38 10.84 3.14
CA GLY A 22 -0.60 11.71 3.79
C GLY A 22 -0.20 13.19 3.73
N CYS A 23 1.05 13.51 4.04
CA CYS A 23 1.61 14.85 3.90
C CYS A 23 1.53 15.38 2.46
N TYR A 24 1.87 14.53 1.49
CA TYR A 24 1.77 14.85 0.07
C TYR A 24 0.32 15.19 -0.34
N LEU A 25 -0.67 14.46 0.16
CA LEU A 25 -2.08 14.75 -0.11
C LEU A 25 -2.49 16.10 0.48
N ILE A 26 -2.14 16.41 1.75
CA ILE A 26 -2.48 17.70 2.36
C ILE A 26 -1.90 18.87 1.54
N LYS A 27 -0.65 18.74 1.09
CA LYS A 27 0.02 19.79 0.31
C LYS A 27 -0.58 19.99 -1.08
N ASN A 28 -0.87 18.90 -1.79
CA ASN A 28 -1.22 18.96 -3.22
C ASN A 28 -2.72 18.96 -3.50
N ASP A 29 -3.53 18.41 -2.60
CA ASP A 29 -4.99 18.36 -2.71
C ASP A 29 -5.64 18.18 -1.32
N PRO A 30 -5.70 19.26 -0.52
CA PRO A 30 -6.26 19.21 0.83
C PRO A 30 -7.74 18.79 0.85
N GLU A 31 -8.53 19.18 -0.16
CA GLU A 31 -9.94 18.78 -0.28
C GLU A 31 -10.07 17.25 -0.44
N PHE A 32 -9.22 16.64 -1.24
CA PHE A 32 -9.18 15.19 -1.36
C PHE A 32 -8.69 14.52 -0.06
N TYR A 33 -7.72 15.11 0.63
CA TYR A 33 -7.28 14.60 1.94
C TYR A 33 -8.42 14.60 2.97
N GLU A 34 -9.18 15.68 3.07
CA GLU A 34 -10.36 15.73 3.94
C GLU A 34 -11.42 14.70 3.53
N LYS A 35 -11.61 14.50 2.22
CA LYS A 35 -12.52 13.46 1.72
C LYS A 35 -12.09 12.08 2.19
N ILE A 36 -10.80 11.73 2.07
CA ILE A 36 -10.25 10.48 2.63
C ILE A 36 -10.44 10.43 4.15
N GLY A 37 -10.22 11.56 4.84
CA GLY A 37 -10.45 11.69 6.27
C GLY A 37 -11.89 11.35 6.69
N ARG A 38 -12.89 11.80 5.93
CA ARG A 38 -14.29 11.43 6.16
C ARG A 38 -14.58 9.97 5.80
N MET A 39 -14.06 9.49 4.68
CA MET A 39 -14.29 8.12 4.18
C MET A 39 -13.76 7.02 5.11
N TYR A 40 -12.69 7.32 5.86
CA TYR A 40 -12.04 6.37 6.77
C TYR A 40 -12.13 6.78 8.24
N GLU A 41 -12.96 7.77 8.57
CA GLU A 41 -13.14 8.32 9.93
C GLU A 41 -11.82 8.74 10.62
N LEU A 42 -10.89 9.32 9.87
CA LEU A 42 -9.58 9.69 10.37
C LEU A 42 -9.63 10.97 11.19
N ASN A 43 -8.76 11.04 12.19
CA ASN A 43 -8.34 12.33 12.76
C ASN A 43 -7.47 13.06 11.73
N HIS A 44 -8.10 13.82 10.83
CA HIS A 44 -7.45 14.55 9.75
C HIS A 44 -7.33 16.06 10.02
N LEU A 45 -8.08 16.56 11.01
CA LEU A 45 -8.08 17.96 11.46
C LEU A 45 -7.92 18.04 12.98
N LYS A 46 -7.17 19.05 13.43
CA LYS A 46 -7.06 19.44 14.83
C LYS A 46 -7.57 20.86 15.00
N MET A 47 -8.58 21.06 15.83
CA MET A 47 -9.08 22.40 16.14
C MET A 47 -8.00 23.22 16.85
N VAL A 48 -7.78 24.45 16.37
CA VAL A 48 -6.82 25.38 16.95
C VAL A 48 -7.53 26.66 17.35
N GLY A 49 -7.69 26.89 18.65
CA GLY A 49 -8.37 28.06 19.19
C GLY A 49 -9.87 27.83 19.48
N PRO A 50 -10.61 28.89 19.83
CA PRO A 50 -12.00 28.77 20.26
C PRO A 50 -12.91 28.36 19.08
N SER A 51 -13.89 27.48 19.35
CA SER A 51 -14.74 26.82 18.33
C SER A 51 -15.45 27.77 17.36
N ILE A 52 -15.67 29.01 17.77
CA ILE A 52 -16.28 30.08 16.96
C ILE A 52 -15.41 30.51 15.76
N ALA A 53 -14.10 30.30 15.80
CA ALA A 53 -13.19 30.78 14.76
C ALA A 53 -13.03 29.82 13.57
N HIS A 54 -13.50 28.57 13.64
CA HIS A 54 -13.30 27.54 12.62
C HIS A 54 -11.84 27.39 12.16
N HIS A 55 -10.89 27.71 13.04
CA HIS A 55 -9.48 27.52 12.79
C HIS A 55 -9.12 26.05 13.08
N TYR A 56 -8.55 25.40 12.07
CA TYR A 56 -8.06 24.02 12.17
C TYR A 56 -6.70 23.90 11.50
N ASP A 57 -5.89 22.98 12.02
CA ASP A 57 -4.66 22.54 11.39
C ASP A 57 -4.85 21.10 10.87
N TYR A 58 -4.25 20.80 9.73
CA TYR A 58 -4.19 19.43 9.23
C TYR A 58 -3.26 18.58 10.09
N VAL A 59 -3.64 17.32 10.28
CA VAL A 59 -2.87 16.31 11.01
C VAL A 59 -2.90 14.99 10.24
N VAL A 60 -1.90 14.14 10.51
CA VAL A 60 -1.74 12.83 9.85
C VAL A 60 -1.91 11.74 10.89
N GLU A 61 -2.98 10.95 10.81
CA GLU A 61 -3.24 9.89 11.78
C GLU A 61 -2.27 8.73 11.64
N ASN A 62 -1.39 8.53 12.63
CA ASN A 62 -0.30 7.57 12.52
C ASN A 62 -0.79 6.14 12.34
N ILE A 63 -1.89 5.78 13.00
CA ILE A 63 -2.44 4.42 12.98
C ILE A 63 -2.88 4.05 11.57
N PHE A 64 -3.72 4.88 10.93
CA PHE A 64 -4.19 4.63 9.58
C PHE A 64 -3.03 4.53 8.58
N TRP A 65 -2.15 5.54 8.55
CA TRP A 65 -1.09 5.59 7.54
C TRP A 65 -0.03 4.50 7.76
N SER A 66 0.29 4.10 8.99
CA SER A 66 1.25 3.02 9.24
C SER A 66 0.82 1.64 8.72
N ASP A 67 -0.48 1.41 8.57
CA ASP A 67 -1.08 0.17 8.03
C ASP A 67 -2.08 0.51 6.90
N PHE A 68 -1.68 1.45 6.03
CA PHE A 68 -2.51 2.10 5.01
C PHE A 68 -3.31 1.09 4.17
N GLU A 69 -2.62 0.12 3.56
CA GLU A 69 -3.23 -0.86 2.67
C GLU A 69 -4.30 -1.72 3.34
N ARG A 70 -4.12 -2.07 4.63
CA ARG A 70 -5.14 -2.80 5.38
C ARG A 70 -6.36 -1.93 5.66
N HIS A 71 -6.12 -0.67 6.02
CA HIS A 71 -7.21 0.28 6.30
C HIS A 71 -8.01 0.64 5.05
N LEU A 72 -7.45 0.54 3.83
CA LEU A 72 -8.20 0.75 2.58
C LEU A 72 -9.46 -0.13 2.46
N SER A 73 -9.48 -1.31 3.11
CA SER A 73 -10.66 -2.18 3.18
C SER A 73 -11.73 -1.76 4.19
N LYS A 74 -11.40 -0.87 5.14
CA LYS A 74 -12.23 -0.46 6.27
C LYS A 74 -12.91 0.88 6.04
N VAL A 75 -13.25 1.17 4.78
CA VAL A 75 -13.99 2.38 4.44
C VAL A 75 -15.35 2.39 5.15
N ASP A 76 -15.71 3.52 5.74
CA ASP A 76 -17.02 3.70 6.38
C ASP A 76 -18.09 3.77 5.30
N GLU A 77 -19.01 2.81 5.27
CA GLU A 77 -20.03 2.69 4.25
C GLU A 77 -20.92 3.94 4.10
N TYR A 78 -21.10 4.73 5.16
CA TYR A 78 -21.90 5.97 5.12
C TYR A 78 -21.29 7.07 4.24
N PHE A 79 -20.07 6.90 3.74
CA PHE A 79 -19.53 7.79 2.70
C PHE A 79 -20.25 7.67 1.34
N VAL A 80 -21.01 6.57 1.15
CA VAL A 80 -21.82 6.27 -0.05
C VAL A 80 -23.25 5.94 0.32
N VAL A 81 -23.43 5.09 1.34
CA VAL A 81 -24.75 4.64 1.80
C VAL A 81 -25.44 5.80 2.52
N ASP A 82 -26.74 5.96 2.25
CA ASP A 82 -27.56 7.05 2.82
C ASP A 82 -27.21 8.46 2.31
N THR A 83 -26.63 8.53 1.12
CA THR A 83 -26.27 9.82 0.47
C THR A 83 -27.27 10.26 -0.60
N SER A 84 -28.01 9.31 -1.18
CA SER A 84 -29.01 9.57 -2.23
C SER A 84 -30.33 10.06 -1.65
N VAL A 85 -30.96 11.01 -2.35
CA VAL A 85 -32.29 11.55 -1.99
C VAL A 85 -33.39 10.56 -2.39
N ASP A 86 -34.22 10.17 -1.43
CA ASP A 86 -35.32 9.21 -1.66
C ASP A 86 -36.58 9.86 -2.24
N ASP A 87 -36.85 11.11 -1.88
CA ASP A 87 -37.99 11.87 -2.39
C ASP A 87 -37.51 12.91 -3.40
N LEU A 88 -37.71 12.61 -4.68
CA LEU A 88 -37.30 13.46 -5.79
C LEU A 88 -38.40 14.46 -6.20
N ASP A 89 -39.58 14.45 -5.54
CA ASP A 89 -40.75 15.26 -5.90
C ASP A 89 -41.16 15.11 -7.38
N LEU A 90 -41.00 13.89 -7.92
CA LEU A 90 -41.35 13.55 -9.30
C LEU A 90 -42.75 12.95 -9.36
N GLU A 91 -43.53 13.34 -10.37
CA GLU A 91 -44.82 12.71 -10.69
C GLU A 91 -44.66 11.31 -11.35
N TYR A 92 -43.41 10.83 -11.50
CA TYR A 92 -43.09 9.58 -12.15
C TYR A 92 -43.05 8.44 -11.11
N PRO A 93 -43.79 7.33 -11.33
CA PRO A 93 -43.89 6.25 -10.34
C PRO A 93 -42.68 5.32 -10.33
N ASP A 94 -41.88 5.29 -11.40
CA ASP A 94 -40.73 4.41 -11.51
C ASP A 94 -39.47 5.06 -10.91
N PRO A 95 -38.59 4.28 -10.25
CA PRO A 95 -37.32 4.77 -9.76
C PRO A 95 -36.43 5.33 -10.87
N VAL A 96 -35.74 6.42 -10.57
CA VAL A 96 -34.76 7.06 -11.46
C VAL A 96 -33.35 6.76 -10.99
N GLU A 97 -32.44 6.55 -11.94
CA GLU A 97 -31.02 6.40 -11.66
C GLU A 97 -30.38 7.71 -11.22
N ILE A 98 -29.87 7.73 -9.99
CA ILE A 98 -29.04 8.82 -9.46
C ILE A 98 -27.57 8.41 -9.68
N GLU A 99 -26.83 9.21 -10.44
CA GLU A 99 -25.41 8.95 -10.69
C GLU A 99 -24.60 9.11 -9.40
N LEU A 100 -23.89 8.05 -9.02
CA LEU A 100 -22.94 8.05 -7.90
C LEU A 100 -21.52 8.02 -8.46
N GLU A 101 -20.70 8.99 -8.07
CA GLU A 101 -19.30 9.10 -8.53
C GLU A 101 -18.29 8.73 -7.45
N HIS A 102 -18.74 8.18 -6.33
CA HIS A 102 -17.88 7.91 -5.17
C HIS A 102 -16.81 6.86 -5.45
N ASP A 103 -17.05 5.94 -6.39
CA ASP A 103 -16.08 4.94 -6.84
C ASP A 103 -14.89 5.56 -7.59
N LYS A 104 -15.06 6.74 -8.22
CA LYS A 104 -13.97 7.50 -8.85
C LYS A 104 -12.92 7.96 -7.84
N ASN A 105 -13.24 8.00 -6.55
CA ASN A 105 -12.26 8.32 -5.49
C ASN A 105 -11.16 7.26 -5.39
N ALA A 106 -11.45 5.98 -5.70
CA ALA A 106 -10.43 4.93 -5.74
C ALA A 106 -9.40 5.19 -6.85
N ASP A 107 -9.87 5.57 -8.03
CA ASP A 107 -9.00 5.91 -9.17
C ASP A 107 -8.16 7.16 -8.89
N GLN A 108 -8.74 8.16 -8.24
CA GLN A 108 -8.01 9.35 -7.79
C GLN A 108 -6.93 9.02 -6.76
N LEU A 109 -7.24 8.14 -5.80
CA LEU A 109 -6.28 7.69 -4.79
C LEU A 109 -5.08 7.01 -5.44
N LYS A 110 -5.31 6.05 -6.34
CA LYS A 110 -4.23 5.37 -7.09
C LYS A 110 -3.40 6.35 -7.92
N LYS A 111 -4.04 7.28 -8.62
CA LYS A 111 -3.33 8.31 -9.42
C LYS A 111 -2.46 9.21 -8.56
N LYS A 112 -2.97 9.66 -7.41
CA LYS A 112 -2.20 10.48 -6.46
C LYS A 112 -1.07 9.69 -5.82
N PHE A 113 -1.29 8.41 -5.53
CA PHE A 113 -0.25 7.51 -5.04
C PHE A 113 0.90 7.35 -6.05
N ALA A 114 0.59 7.04 -7.31
CA ALA A 114 1.58 6.94 -8.37
C ALA A 114 2.33 8.25 -8.59
N LYS A 115 1.61 9.39 -8.54
CA LYS A 115 2.22 10.71 -8.60
C LYS A 115 3.16 10.98 -7.43
N TRP A 116 2.79 10.58 -6.21
CA TRP A 116 3.65 10.72 -5.04
C TRP A 116 4.94 9.92 -5.19
N VAL A 117 4.86 8.64 -5.57
CA VAL A 117 6.04 7.78 -5.80
C VAL A 117 6.97 8.43 -6.80
N ARG A 118 6.45 8.83 -7.97
CA ARG A 118 7.25 9.43 -9.05
C ARG A 118 7.84 10.79 -8.68
N ASP A 119 7.01 11.71 -8.19
CA ASP A 119 7.39 13.11 -8.04
C ASP A 119 8.15 13.36 -6.72
N THR A 120 8.12 12.41 -5.78
CA THR A 120 8.70 12.56 -4.43
C THR A 120 9.79 11.54 -4.12
N LEU A 121 9.58 10.25 -4.43
CA LEU A 121 10.45 9.16 -4.00
C LEU A 121 11.47 8.81 -5.08
N ASP A 122 11.00 8.46 -6.27
CA ASP A 122 11.76 7.85 -7.36
C ASP A 122 12.49 8.88 -8.23
N PHE A 123 13.20 9.81 -7.57
CA PHE A 123 13.89 10.93 -8.20
C PHE A 123 15.42 10.75 -8.17
N GLU A 124 16.10 10.96 -9.29
CA GLU A 124 17.55 10.67 -9.45
C GLU A 124 18.44 11.34 -8.39
N SER A 125 18.14 12.59 -8.01
CA SER A 125 18.92 13.26 -6.97
C SER A 125 18.66 12.74 -5.54
N ASN A 126 17.56 12.04 -5.28
CA ASN A 126 17.41 11.29 -4.02
C ASN A 126 18.41 10.15 -3.97
N TYR A 127 18.49 9.36 -5.05
CA TYR A 127 19.45 8.26 -5.15
C TYR A 127 20.89 8.75 -5.07
N SER A 128 21.22 9.86 -5.75
CA SER A 128 22.56 10.46 -5.70
C SER A 128 22.97 10.81 -4.26
N LEU A 129 22.08 11.43 -3.48
CA LEU A 129 22.33 11.75 -2.08
C LEU A 129 22.50 10.49 -1.22
N ILE A 130 21.66 9.48 -1.43
CA ILE A 130 21.76 8.19 -0.73
C ILE A 130 23.10 7.51 -1.01
N LYS A 131 23.56 7.50 -2.27
CA LYS A 131 24.87 6.95 -2.65
C LYS A 131 26.02 7.66 -1.94
N GLU A 132 25.98 8.99 -1.90
CA GLU A 132 27.01 9.81 -1.26
C GLU A 132 27.10 9.51 0.25
N ARG A 133 25.95 9.27 0.89
CA ARG A 133 25.83 9.26 2.36
C ARG A 133 25.80 7.87 2.99
N LEU A 134 25.26 6.86 2.32
CA LEU A 134 25.01 5.53 2.92
C LEU A 134 25.75 4.37 2.25
N LEU A 135 25.95 4.38 0.93
CA LEU A 135 26.42 3.15 0.26
C LEU A 135 27.83 2.72 0.67
N ASN A 136 28.72 3.67 1.00
CA ASN A 136 30.04 3.34 1.52
C ASN A 136 30.01 2.76 2.96
N SER A 137 28.85 2.77 3.62
CA SER A 137 28.64 2.27 4.98
C SER A 137 27.54 1.21 5.09
N SER A 138 27.00 0.73 3.97
CA SER A 138 25.98 -0.31 3.97
C SER A 138 26.62 -1.69 4.01
N ASP A 139 26.13 -2.55 4.91
CA ASP A 139 26.55 -3.95 5.02
C ASP A 139 25.80 -4.89 4.06
N LEU A 140 25.05 -4.35 3.10
CA LEU A 140 24.27 -5.14 2.15
C LEU A 140 25.12 -5.56 0.95
N ASP A 141 25.32 -6.85 0.80
CA ASP A 141 25.97 -7.48 -0.36
C ASP A 141 24.89 -7.98 -1.32
N LEU A 142 24.52 -7.12 -2.28
CA LEU A 142 23.54 -7.40 -3.33
C LEU A 142 24.22 -7.29 -4.69
N SER A 143 24.01 -8.27 -5.57
CA SER A 143 24.70 -8.31 -6.87
C SER A 143 23.81 -8.83 -8.01
N ASN A 144 24.31 -8.76 -9.24
CA ASN A 144 23.64 -9.31 -10.43
C ASN A 144 23.68 -10.85 -10.51
N GLU A 145 24.28 -11.52 -9.52
CA GLU A 145 24.14 -12.98 -9.34
C GLU A 145 22.84 -13.34 -8.59
N ASP A 146 22.21 -12.35 -7.96
CA ASP A 146 20.95 -12.51 -7.25
C ASP A 146 19.73 -12.24 -8.14
N TYR A 147 18.57 -12.71 -7.66
CA TYR A 147 17.25 -12.40 -8.20
C TYR A 147 16.39 -11.74 -7.14
N PHE A 148 15.60 -10.75 -7.54
CA PHE A 148 14.89 -9.84 -6.64
C PHE A 148 13.39 -9.86 -6.93
N LEU A 149 12.61 -10.13 -5.90
CA LEU A 149 11.17 -9.93 -5.90
C LEU A 149 10.86 -8.62 -5.18
N GLN A 150 10.50 -7.59 -5.94
CA GLN A 150 10.35 -6.23 -5.46
C GLN A 150 8.87 -5.88 -5.23
N PHE A 151 8.52 -5.60 -3.97
CA PHE A 151 7.18 -5.15 -3.58
C PHE A 151 7.06 -3.63 -3.51
N ASN A 152 8.19 -2.91 -3.56
CA ASN A 152 8.20 -1.46 -3.66
C ASN A 152 8.01 -1.01 -5.10
N TYR A 153 7.73 0.27 -5.26
CA TYR A 153 7.45 0.88 -6.57
C TYR A 153 8.65 1.65 -7.13
N THR A 154 9.73 1.78 -6.34
CA THR A 154 10.93 2.59 -6.61
C THR A 154 12.02 1.77 -7.31
N HIS A 155 12.93 2.45 -8.02
CA HIS A 155 14.09 1.83 -8.65
C HIS A 155 15.32 1.76 -7.73
N SER A 156 15.13 1.61 -6.41
CA SER A 156 16.23 1.59 -5.44
C SER A 156 17.31 0.54 -5.76
N LEU A 157 16.92 -0.64 -6.24
CA LEU A 157 17.87 -1.71 -6.60
C LEU A 157 18.74 -1.32 -7.80
N GLN A 158 18.12 -0.89 -8.91
CA GLN A 158 18.83 -0.46 -10.10
C GLN A 158 19.69 0.77 -9.80
N LYS A 159 19.11 1.76 -9.13
CA LYS A 159 19.72 3.07 -8.95
C LYS A 159 20.82 3.02 -7.92
N LEU A 160 20.67 2.33 -6.79
CA LEU A 160 21.69 2.29 -5.73
C LEU A 160 22.72 1.18 -5.96
N TYR A 161 22.27 -0.01 -6.35
CA TYR A 161 23.11 -1.22 -6.42
C TYR A 161 23.51 -1.61 -7.85
N GLY A 162 22.95 -0.98 -8.89
CA GLY A 162 23.28 -1.30 -10.28
C GLY A 162 22.78 -2.67 -10.71
N ILE A 163 21.68 -3.14 -10.10
CA ILE A 163 21.03 -4.40 -10.46
C ILE A 163 20.35 -4.26 -11.82
N GLU A 164 20.52 -5.25 -12.69
CA GLU A 164 19.94 -5.30 -14.03
C GLU A 164 18.44 -5.65 -13.97
N ASP A 165 17.66 -5.08 -14.90
CA ASP A 165 16.19 -5.20 -14.89
C ASP A 165 15.70 -6.65 -15.03
N ASP A 166 16.44 -7.53 -15.73
CA ASP A 166 16.11 -8.95 -15.87
C ASP A 166 16.25 -9.74 -14.55
N LYS A 167 16.93 -9.15 -13.55
CA LYS A 167 17.07 -9.71 -12.20
C LYS A 167 15.97 -9.28 -11.26
N ILE A 168 15.10 -8.35 -11.64
CA ILE A 168 14.10 -7.75 -10.76
C ILE A 168 12.70 -8.02 -11.31
N TYR A 169 11.83 -8.53 -10.46
CA TYR A 169 10.40 -8.62 -10.74
C TYR A 169 9.59 -7.77 -9.77
N TYR A 170 8.90 -6.77 -10.32
CA TYR A 170 8.02 -5.88 -9.56
C TYR A 170 6.62 -6.49 -9.40
N VAL A 171 6.34 -7.01 -8.21
CA VAL A 171 5.08 -7.71 -7.90
C VAL A 171 3.86 -6.82 -8.10
N HIS A 172 4.00 -5.54 -7.74
CA HIS A 172 2.93 -4.55 -7.79
C HIS A 172 3.13 -3.48 -8.86
N GLY A 173 3.96 -3.78 -9.87
CA GLY A 173 4.39 -2.81 -10.89
C GLY A 173 5.44 -1.82 -10.37
N GLU A 174 6.04 -1.09 -11.32
CA GLU A 174 7.10 -0.11 -11.05
C GLU A 174 6.73 1.27 -11.59
N CYS A 175 7.46 2.29 -11.12
CA CYS A 175 7.24 3.68 -11.49
C CYS A 175 7.77 4.01 -12.90
N LEU A 176 7.10 3.57 -13.96
CA LEU A 176 7.54 3.73 -15.37
C LEU A 176 7.46 5.15 -15.97
N GLY A 177 7.43 6.22 -15.16
CA GLY A 177 7.40 7.61 -15.66
C GLY A 177 6.04 8.03 -16.26
N ASP A 178 6.06 8.78 -17.36
CA ASP A 178 4.86 9.39 -17.99
C ASP A 178 3.92 8.37 -18.67
N ASP A 179 4.41 7.15 -18.95
CA ASP A 179 3.67 6.09 -19.64
C ASP A 179 2.79 5.22 -18.70
N GLY A 180 2.66 5.62 -17.43
CA GLY A 180 1.54 5.21 -16.58
C GLY A 180 1.45 3.70 -16.34
N GLY A 181 2.55 3.06 -15.94
CA GLY A 181 2.47 1.73 -15.33
C GLY A 181 1.45 1.74 -14.19
N GLU A 182 0.53 0.78 -14.18
CA GLU A 182 -0.52 0.70 -13.15
C GLU A 182 0.12 0.19 -11.85
N LEU A 183 0.50 1.10 -10.95
CA LEU A 183 0.94 0.71 -9.62
C LEU A 183 -0.22 0.04 -8.86
N ILE A 184 0.04 -1.17 -8.36
CA ILE A 184 -0.95 -1.97 -7.65
C ILE A 184 -0.89 -1.63 -6.16
N VAL A 185 -1.65 -0.60 -5.76
CA VAL A 185 -1.89 -0.25 -4.36
C VAL A 185 -3.33 -0.58 -3.96
N GLY A 186 -3.52 -1.14 -2.76
CA GLY A 186 -4.84 -1.66 -2.38
C GLY A 186 -4.84 -2.60 -1.18
N HIS A 187 -6.00 -3.17 -0.88
CA HIS A 187 -6.20 -4.17 0.17
C HIS A 187 -6.36 -5.60 -0.40
N GLY A 188 -6.19 -6.61 0.45
CA GLY A 188 -6.49 -8.02 0.13
C GLY A 188 -7.71 -8.60 0.88
N ASN A 189 -8.53 -7.75 1.49
CA ASN A 189 -9.71 -8.17 2.26
C ASN A 189 -10.88 -8.62 1.36
N ASP A 190 -10.90 -9.90 1.00
CA ASP A 190 -11.99 -10.52 0.25
C ASP A 190 -13.27 -10.71 1.09
N SER A 191 -13.17 -10.80 2.42
CA SER A 191 -14.35 -11.01 3.27
C SER A 191 -15.29 -9.81 3.21
N ARG A 192 -14.75 -8.57 3.27
CA ARG A 192 -15.55 -7.34 3.15
C ARG A 192 -16.29 -7.27 1.81
N ILE A 193 -15.67 -7.73 0.73
CA ILE A 193 -16.30 -7.81 -0.60
C ILE A 193 -17.48 -8.77 -0.57
N GLN A 194 -17.32 -9.95 0.05
CA GLN A 194 -18.41 -10.92 0.16
C GLN A 194 -19.54 -10.44 1.08
N GLU A 195 -19.21 -9.76 2.18
CA GLU A 195 -20.20 -9.13 3.07
C GLU A 195 -21.09 -8.15 2.31
N ILE A 196 -20.50 -7.24 1.53
CA ILE A 196 -21.25 -6.26 0.74
C ILE A 196 -22.10 -6.94 -0.33
N LYS A 197 -21.57 -7.94 -1.02
CA LYS A 197 -22.35 -8.73 -2.00
C LYS A 197 -23.57 -9.39 -1.36
N ALA A 198 -23.42 -9.95 -0.16
CA ALA A 198 -24.53 -10.56 0.57
C ALA A 198 -25.58 -9.52 1.04
N VAL A 199 -25.16 -8.28 1.31
CA VAL A 199 -26.10 -7.18 1.57
C VAL A 199 -26.88 -6.81 0.31
N ILE A 200 -26.20 -6.65 -0.83
CA ILE A 200 -26.83 -6.37 -2.13
C ILE A 200 -27.87 -7.45 -2.47
N GLU A 201 -27.52 -8.73 -2.33
CA GLU A 201 -28.42 -9.85 -2.59
C GLU A 201 -29.70 -9.76 -1.75
N LYS A 202 -29.58 -9.47 -0.45
CA LYS A 202 -30.74 -9.29 0.44
C LYS A 202 -31.59 -8.07 0.10
N LEU A 203 -30.98 -7.00 -0.42
CA LEU A 203 -31.71 -5.81 -0.86
C LEU A 203 -32.44 -6.07 -2.18
N ASP A 204 -31.79 -6.74 -3.13
CA ASP A 204 -32.39 -7.18 -4.40
C ASP A 204 -33.59 -8.12 -4.16
N GLU A 205 -33.49 -9.06 -3.20
CA GLU A 205 -34.61 -9.94 -2.81
C GLU A 205 -35.82 -9.18 -2.24
N LYS A 206 -35.57 -8.05 -1.57
CA LYS A 206 -36.59 -7.21 -0.92
C LYS A 206 -36.99 -6.01 -1.77
N TYR A 207 -36.53 -5.94 -3.01
CA TYR A 207 -36.77 -4.82 -3.89
C TYR A 207 -38.27 -4.63 -4.13
N ASP A 208 -38.77 -3.44 -3.80
CA ASP A 208 -40.20 -3.09 -3.83
C ASP A 208 -40.54 -2.04 -4.90
N PHE A 209 -39.61 -1.78 -5.83
CA PHE A 209 -39.74 -0.79 -6.89
C PHE A 209 -39.91 0.66 -6.41
N THR A 210 -39.56 0.98 -5.15
CA THR A 210 -39.50 2.36 -4.66
C THR A 210 -38.15 3.01 -4.96
N GLN A 211 -38.12 4.35 -5.01
CA GLN A 211 -36.87 5.11 -5.14
C GLN A 211 -35.89 4.78 -4.01
N SER A 212 -36.39 4.64 -2.78
CA SER A 212 -35.57 4.32 -1.62
C SER A 212 -34.87 2.96 -1.74
N SER A 213 -35.61 1.90 -2.12
CA SER A 213 -35.00 0.57 -2.28
C SER A 213 -34.02 0.53 -3.45
N TYR A 214 -34.33 1.22 -4.56
CA TYR A 214 -33.43 1.38 -5.69
C TYR A 214 -32.14 2.12 -5.31
N ASN A 215 -32.26 3.24 -4.59
CA ASN A 215 -31.13 4.03 -4.09
C ASN A 215 -30.20 3.18 -3.21
N ARG A 216 -30.75 2.45 -2.22
CA ARG A 216 -29.93 1.63 -1.32
C ARG A 216 -29.13 0.58 -2.10
N ILE A 217 -29.76 -0.11 -3.05
CA ILE A 217 -29.08 -1.11 -3.89
C ILE A 217 -27.94 -0.46 -4.69
N ASN A 218 -28.20 0.67 -5.34
CA ASN A 218 -27.20 1.37 -6.15
C ASN A 218 -26.04 1.91 -5.32
N GLU A 219 -26.29 2.43 -4.13
CA GLU A 219 -25.24 2.85 -3.20
C GLU A 219 -24.34 1.70 -2.79
N TYR A 220 -24.90 0.55 -2.40
CA TYR A 220 -24.08 -0.63 -2.09
C TYR A 220 -23.33 -1.16 -3.32
N ARG A 221 -23.88 -1.06 -4.53
CA ARG A 221 -23.16 -1.36 -5.78
C ARG A 221 -22.01 -0.38 -6.02
N CYS A 222 -22.18 0.90 -5.73
CA CYS A 222 -21.12 1.91 -5.80
C CYS A 222 -20.04 1.66 -4.75
N LEU A 223 -20.41 1.32 -3.52
CA LEU A 223 -19.48 0.90 -2.46
C LEU A 223 -18.69 -0.34 -2.87
N LEU A 224 -19.36 -1.35 -3.46
CA LEU A 224 -18.71 -2.54 -3.98
C LEU A 224 -17.72 -2.18 -5.10
N SER A 225 -18.09 -1.31 -6.04
CA SER A 225 -17.20 -0.80 -7.09
C SER A 225 -15.95 -0.13 -6.49
N TYR A 226 -16.13 0.75 -5.51
CA TYR A 226 -15.03 1.43 -4.82
C TYR A 226 -14.04 0.44 -4.18
N ILE A 227 -14.54 -0.50 -3.36
CA ILE A 227 -13.70 -1.50 -2.68
C ILE A 227 -13.03 -2.42 -3.70
N HIS A 228 -13.75 -2.85 -4.74
CA HIS A 228 -13.20 -3.72 -5.76
C HIS A 228 -12.11 -3.04 -6.60
N LYS A 229 -12.20 -1.73 -6.84
CA LYS A 229 -11.13 -0.95 -7.50
C LYS A 229 -9.86 -0.90 -6.67
N LEU A 230 -9.96 -0.92 -5.33
CA LEU A 230 -8.81 -0.97 -4.41
C LEU A 230 -8.41 -2.39 -4.01
N ARG A 231 -9.01 -3.43 -4.59
CA ARG A 231 -8.64 -4.82 -4.33
C ARG A 231 -7.37 -5.17 -5.11
N LYS A 232 -6.38 -5.76 -4.43
CA LYS A 232 -5.20 -6.34 -5.09
C LYS A 232 -5.57 -7.69 -5.72
N ASP A 233 -5.22 -7.89 -6.98
CA ASP A 233 -5.29 -9.21 -7.62
C ASP A 233 -4.09 -10.07 -7.23
N VAL A 234 -4.11 -10.58 -6.00
CA VAL A 234 -3.02 -11.40 -5.44
C VAL A 234 -2.76 -12.65 -6.30
N GLU A 235 -3.79 -13.30 -6.82
CA GLU A 235 -3.62 -14.49 -7.66
C GLU A 235 -3.02 -14.14 -9.02
N GLY A 236 -3.46 -13.04 -9.65
CA GLY A 236 -2.82 -12.51 -10.86
C GLY A 236 -1.34 -12.17 -10.65
N CYS A 237 -1.02 -11.48 -9.56
CA CYS A 237 0.35 -11.13 -9.20
C CYS A 237 1.22 -12.38 -8.96
N LYS A 238 0.70 -13.38 -8.25
CA LYS A 238 1.38 -14.67 -8.02
C LYS A 238 1.67 -15.43 -9.31
N MET A 239 0.75 -15.40 -10.29
CA MET A 239 1.03 -16.00 -11.60
C MET A 239 2.21 -15.31 -12.28
N GLY A 240 2.27 -13.98 -12.19
CA GLY A 240 3.41 -13.19 -12.63
C GLY A 240 4.73 -13.61 -11.97
N CYS A 241 4.72 -13.76 -10.64
CA CYS A 241 5.87 -14.26 -9.89
C CYS A 241 6.29 -15.66 -10.35
N SER A 242 5.35 -16.56 -10.64
CA SER A 242 5.65 -17.90 -11.16
C SER A 242 6.44 -17.84 -12.48
N TYR A 243 6.08 -16.96 -13.41
CA TYR A 243 6.85 -16.78 -14.64
C TYR A 243 8.27 -16.27 -14.36
N PHE A 244 8.43 -15.37 -13.41
CA PHE A 244 9.76 -14.92 -12.99
C PHE A 244 10.58 -16.06 -12.38
N TYR A 245 9.97 -16.95 -11.58
CA TYR A 245 10.67 -18.10 -11.01
C TYR A 245 11.13 -19.13 -12.04
N ASP A 246 10.53 -19.13 -13.24
CA ASP A 246 10.91 -20.03 -14.34
C ASP A 246 12.13 -19.53 -15.11
N VAL A 247 12.46 -18.22 -15.02
CA VAL A 247 13.68 -17.65 -15.62
C VAL A 247 14.88 -17.67 -14.68
N ILE A 248 14.67 -18.00 -13.41
CA ILE A 248 15.77 -18.13 -12.44
C ILE A 248 16.61 -19.35 -12.80
N GLU A 249 17.87 -19.08 -13.14
CA GLU A 249 18.86 -20.11 -13.44
C GLU A 249 19.47 -20.68 -12.14
N GLY A 250 19.60 -22.01 -12.08
CA GLY A 250 20.24 -22.70 -10.95
C GLY A 250 19.31 -22.97 -9.76
N GLU A 251 19.89 -23.47 -8.66
CA GLU A 251 19.17 -23.68 -7.40
C GLU A 251 19.24 -22.43 -6.53
N VAL A 252 18.10 -22.03 -5.95
CA VAL A 252 18.07 -20.96 -4.96
C VAL A 252 18.40 -21.54 -3.59
N GLU A 253 19.60 -21.25 -3.10
CA GLU A 253 20.06 -21.71 -1.79
C GLU A 253 19.54 -20.86 -0.63
N ASN A 254 19.39 -19.55 -0.85
CA ASN A 254 19.03 -18.59 0.18
C ASN A 254 17.87 -17.68 -0.26
N ILE A 255 16.93 -17.45 0.65
CA ILE A 255 15.82 -16.51 0.53
C ILE A 255 15.99 -15.45 1.62
N ASN A 256 16.34 -14.22 1.23
CA ASN A 256 16.52 -13.12 2.16
C ASN A 256 15.37 -12.13 2.03
N LEU A 257 14.75 -11.76 3.15
CA LEU A 257 13.68 -10.76 3.18
C LEU A 257 14.22 -9.47 3.77
N TYR A 258 14.09 -8.37 3.03
CA TYR A 258 14.54 -7.04 3.44
C TYR A 258 13.36 -6.08 3.51
N GLY A 259 12.99 -5.69 4.72
CA GLY A 259 12.01 -4.63 4.96
C GLY A 259 10.57 -4.98 4.61
N LEU A 260 10.21 -6.26 4.50
CA LEU A 260 8.83 -6.68 4.24
C LEU A 260 7.98 -6.60 5.53
N SER A 261 6.76 -6.06 5.46
CA SER A 261 5.89 -5.86 6.62
C SER A 261 5.23 -7.16 7.12
N LEU A 262 5.23 -8.20 6.29
CA LEU A 262 4.61 -9.50 6.54
C LEU A 262 3.11 -9.35 6.86
N GLY A 263 2.43 -8.47 6.12
CA GLY A 263 0.97 -8.35 6.21
C GLY A 263 0.28 -9.61 5.66
N GLU A 264 -1.00 -9.76 5.97
CA GLU A 264 -1.81 -10.90 5.50
C GLU A 264 -1.76 -11.08 3.97
N VAL A 265 -1.60 -9.98 3.24
CA VAL A 265 -1.47 -9.96 1.77
C VAL A 265 -0.11 -10.41 1.24
N ASP A 266 0.94 -10.38 2.06
CA ASP A 266 2.29 -10.77 1.67
C ASP A 266 2.50 -12.29 1.80
N ILE A 267 1.83 -12.90 2.80
CA ILE A 267 1.99 -14.32 3.15
C ILE A 267 1.80 -15.26 1.96
N PRO A 268 0.78 -15.09 1.07
CA PRO A 268 0.61 -15.96 -0.09
C PRO A 268 1.82 -16.03 -1.03
N TYR A 269 2.58 -14.94 -1.18
CA TYR A 269 3.79 -14.93 -1.99
C TYR A 269 4.92 -15.71 -1.32
N LEU A 270 5.10 -15.54 0.00
CA LEU A 270 6.11 -16.28 0.75
C LEU A 270 5.84 -17.78 0.76
N VAL A 271 4.57 -18.17 0.89
CA VAL A 271 4.13 -19.55 0.77
C VAL A 271 4.47 -20.10 -0.63
N GLN A 272 4.21 -19.33 -1.69
CA GLN A 272 4.56 -19.73 -3.06
C GLN A 272 6.07 -19.94 -3.24
N ILE A 273 6.90 -19.03 -2.72
CA ILE A 273 8.37 -19.14 -2.74
C ILE A 273 8.81 -20.39 -1.98
N ARG A 274 8.26 -20.64 -0.78
CA ARG A 274 8.56 -21.82 0.04
C ARG A 274 8.25 -23.13 -0.68
N HIS A 275 7.13 -23.19 -1.39
CA HIS A 275 6.77 -24.35 -2.20
C HIS A 275 7.73 -24.56 -3.38
N ARG A 276 8.20 -23.46 -4.00
CA ARG A 276 9.13 -23.51 -5.13
C ARG A 276 10.53 -23.97 -4.72
N TRP A 277 11.04 -23.49 -3.58
CA TRP A 277 12.36 -23.82 -3.05
C TRP A 277 12.27 -24.34 -1.61
N PRO A 278 11.88 -25.61 -1.42
CA PRO A 278 11.65 -26.20 -0.10
C PRO A 278 12.94 -26.51 0.69
N ASN A 279 14.13 -26.31 0.11
CA ASN A 279 15.40 -26.53 0.80
C ASN A 279 16.18 -25.23 1.02
N ALA A 280 15.66 -24.10 0.56
CA ALA A 280 16.32 -22.82 0.71
C ALA A 280 16.33 -22.38 2.19
N LYS A 281 17.44 -21.78 2.62
CA LYS A 281 17.56 -21.16 3.95
C LYS A 281 16.96 -19.76 3.93
N TRP A 282 16.18 -19.44 4.95
CA TRP A 282 15.49 -18.16 5.03
C TRP A 282 16.22 -17.20 5.97
N THR A 283 16.28 -15.92 5.62
CA THR A 283 16.79 -14.89 6.52
C THR A 283 15.84 -13.71 6.51
N PHE A 284 15.35 -13.30 7.68
CA PHE A 284 14.38 -12.23 7.81
C PHE A 284 15.01 -10.99 8.45
N SER A 285 14.86 -9.85 7.79
CA SER A 285 15.11 -8.55 8.40
C SER A 285 14.04 -8.21 9.44
N TYR A 286 14.41 -7.60 10.57
CA TYR A 286 13.46 -7.01 11.52
C TYR A 286 13.87 -5.60 11.93
N TYR A 287 12.88 -4.75 12.24
CA TYR A 287 13.12 -3.39 12.73
C TYR A 287 12.77 -3.23 14.23
N SER A 288 11.71 -3.91 14.69
CA SER A 288 11.21 -3.84 16.07
C SER A 288 11.02 -5.23 16.69
N ASP A 289 10.85 -5.29 18.02
CA ASP A 289 10.56 -6.54 18.73
C ASP A 289 9.23 -7.17 18.27
N SER A 290 8.21 -6.35 18.03
CA SER A 290 6.94 -6.80 17.44
C SER A 290 7.10 -7.40 16.05
N SER A 291 8.10 -6.94 15.27
CA SER A 291 8.42 -7.54 13.97
C SER A 291 8.99 -8.94 14.14
N MET A 292 9.81 -9.19 15.17
CA MET A 292 10.35 -10.53 15.45
C MET A 292 9.25 -11.53 15.81
N GLU A 293 8.26 -11.13 16.61
CA GLU A 293 7.11 -11.97 16.94
C GLU A 293 6.34 -12.36 15.68
N ARG A 294 6.07 -11.38 14.79
CA ARG A 294 5.39 -11.64 13.51
C ARG A 294 6.20 -12.55 12.60
N ILE A 295 7.51 -12.37 12.50
CA ILE A 295 8.38 -13.25 11.70
C ILE A 295 8.30 -14.68 12.24
N ASN A 296 8.38 -14.88 13.56
CA ASN A 296 8.29 -16.21 14.16
C ASN A 296 6.95 -16.89 13.87
N ASP A 297 5.85 -16.13 13.95
CA ASP A 297 4.52 -16.62 13.62
C ASP A 297 4.42 -17.04 12.14
N VAL A 298 4.84 -16.17 11.21
CA VAL A 298 4.81 -16.47 9.77
C VAL A 298 5.74 -17.65 9.43
N ALA A 299 6.97 -17.67 9.94
CA ALA A 299 7.93 -18.72 9.66
C ALA A 299 7.41 -20.09 10.13
N LYS A 300 6.89 -20.19 11.35
CA LYS A 300 6.42 -21.45 11.93
C LYS A 300 5.05 -21.87 11.42
N ASN A 301 4.08 -20.96 11.41
CA ASN A 301 2.68 -21.29 11.16
C ASN A 301 2.28 -21.19 9.68
N SER A 302 2.94 -20.33 8.90
CA SER A 302 2.62 -20.16 7.46
C SER A 302 3.62 -20.88 6.54
N LEU A 303 4.91 -20.87 6.88
CA LEU A 303 5.97 -21.43 6.01
C LEU A 303 6.48 -22.81 6.46
N ASN A 304 6.07 -23.27 7.66
CA ASN A 304 6.55 -24.51 8.27
C ASN A 304 8.09 -24.61 8.26
N LEU A 305 8.76 -23.55 8.71
CA LEU A 305 10.21 -23.50 8.87
C LEU A 305 10.59 -23.91 10.30
N ASP A 306 11.52 -24.84 10.44
CA ASP A 306 12.06 -25.26 11.74
C ASP A 306 13.04 -24.21 12.32
N GLU A 307 13.33 -24.27 13.63
CA GLU A 307 14.18 -23.31 14.37
C GLU A 307 15.66 -23.23 13.89
N GLY A 308 16.05 -23.97 12.87
CA GLY A 308 17.35 -23.86 12.19
C GLY A 308 17.29 -23.56 10.69
N GLU A 309 16.08 -23.48 10.11
CA GLU A 309 15.88 -23.21 8.69
C GLU A 309 15.74 -21.71 8.39
N TYR A 310 15.63 -20.88 9.42
CA TYR A 310 15.60 -19.44 9.28
C TYR A 310 16.44 -18.68 10.30
N GLY A 311 17.03 -17.57 9.85
CA GLY A 311 17.71 -16.58 10.67
C GLY A 311 16.96 -15.25 10.71
N MET A 312 17.36 -14.39 11.64
CA MET A 312 16.89 -13.00 11.70
C MET A 312 18.06 -12.04 11.88
N PHE A 313 17.96 -10.84 11.32
CA PHE A 313 18.93 -9.78 11.55
C PHE A 313 18.26 -8.41 11.66
N LYS A 314 18.84 -7.54 12.48
CA LYS A 314 18.32 -6.18 12.66
C LYS A 314 18.60 -5.37 11.40
N PHE A 315 17.56 -4.76 10.85
CA PHE A 315 17.63 -4.02 9.60
C PHE A 315 17.31 -2.54 9.84
N ALA A 316 18.36 -1.80 10.18
CA ALA A 316 18.33 -0.37 10.40
C ALA A 316 19.71 0.20 10.06
N HIS A 317 19.76 1.38 9.43
CA HIS A 317 21.00 2.11 9.23
C HIS A 317 20.97 3.38 10.08
N THR A 318 22.08 3.68 10.74
CA THR A 318 22.19 4.83 11.67
C THR A 318 21.97 6.18 10.99
N LEU A 319 22.18 6.28 9.68
CA LEU A 319 22.10 7.51 8.90
C LEU A 319 20.78 7.64 8.13
N SER A 320 19.90 6.60 8.11
CA SER A 320 18.66 6.63 7.33
C SER A 320 17.81 7.84 7.68
N ARG A 321 17.71 8.17 8.97
CA ARG A 321 16.90 9.30 9.47
C ARG A 321 17.45 10.66 9.03
N ASP A 322 18.77 10.81 9.05
CA ASP A 322 19.42 12.06 8.65
C ASP A 322 19.27 12.27 7.14
N VAL A 323 19.45 11.21 6.36
CA VAL A 323 19.26 11.27 4.90
C VAL A 323 17.79 11.49 4.54
N CYS A 324 16.85 10.86 5.23
CA CYS A 324 15.42 11.14 5.07
C CYS A 324 15.11 12.61 5.33
N SER A 325 15.59 13.17 6.45
CA SER A 325 15.40 14.59 6.79
C SER A 325 15.94 15.53 5.71
N GLU A 326 17.08 15.18 5.11
CA GLU A 326 17.70 15.97 4.06
C GLU A 326 16.93 15.88 2.73
N ILE A 327 16.46 14.68 2.36
CA ILE A 327 15.57 14.51 1.20
C ILE A 327 14.28 15.31 1.40
N VAL A 328 13.66 15.22 2.58
CA VAL A 328 12.46 15.99 2.95
C VAL A 328 12.70 17.49 2.77
N SER A 329 13.84 18.01 3.25
CA SER A 329 14.21 19.41 3.10
C SER A 329 14.43 19.81 1.63
N ILE A 330 15.20 19.03 0.87
CA ILE A 330 15.53 19.33 -0.55
C ILE A 330 14.27 19.30 -1.42
N ARG A 331 13.34 18.37 -1.14
CA ARG A 331 12.06 18.24 -1.84
C ARG A 331 11.01 19.23 -1.37
N GLY A 332 11.28 19.94 -0.27
CA GLY A 332 10.29 20.79 0.39
C GLY A 332 9.03 20.01 0.77
N ILE A 333 9.17 18.79 1.28
CA ILE A 333 8.03 18.02 1.78
C ILE A 333 7.56 18.67 3.09
N ASP A 334 6.30 19.06 3.13
CA ASP A 334 5.70 19.65 4.33
C ASP A 334 5.37 18.52 5.32
N GLU A 335 5.84 18.64 6.57
CA GLU A 335 5.54 17.69 7.62
C GLU A 335 4.40 18.20 8.50
N TYR A 336 3.43 17.34 8.77
CA TYR A 336 2.25 17.65 9.58
C TYR A 336 2.28 16.87 10.89
N PRO A 337 1.71 17.40 11.99
CA PRO A 337 1.69 16.69 13.25
C PRO A 337 1.03 15.32 13.11
N GLY A 338 1.74 14.28 13.55
CA GLY A 338 1.18 12.94 13.68
C GLY A 338 0.25 12.90 14.89
N VAL A 339 -0.95 12.35 14.72
CA VAL A 339 -1.94 12.14 15.81
C VAL A 339 -2.22 10.66 16.07
#